data_AF-A0A357KRL7-F1
#
_entry.id   AF-A0A357KRL7-F1
#
_cell.length_a   1.000
_cell.length_b   1.000
_cell.length_c   1.000
_cell.angle_alpha   90.00
_cell.angle_beta   90.00
_cell.angle_gamma   90.00
#
_symmetry.space_group_name_H-M   'P 1'
#
loop_
_entity.id
_entity.type
_entity.pdbx_description
1 polymer ?
#
loop_
_entity_poly.entity_id
_entity_poly.type
_entity_poly.pdbx_seq_one_letter_code
_entity_poly.pdbx_strand_id
1 'polypeptide(L)'
;LMRSLQRQLNADGDAGRRITDPTAGPLFSGQTNDGDEASGTIYVLRSQSNHPMVAENRELVHKIGVTSNSVEKRIAGAQLQTTFLMAKVDIVATYELYNINRTKLENLLHRIFASAQLDIEIPDRFGRPLKPQEWFLVPLFVIEEAVERIKDGTISRYTYNPDSAGLILRE
;
A
#
# COMPACT_ATOMS: atom_id res chain seq x y z
N LEU A 1 18.29 55.10 27.35
CA LEU A 1 17.48 54.66 26.18
C LEU A 1 17.52 53.13 26.18
N MET A 2 16.84 52.41 27.07
CA MET A 2 15.39 52.17 27.19
C MET A 2 14.68 51.81 25.88
N ARG A 3 14.07 50.61 25.89
CA ARG A 3 13.08 50.01 24.98
C ARG A 3 13.68 49.39 23.72
N SER A 4 13.52 48.11 23.39
CA SER A 4 12.44 47.12 23.57
C SER A 4 13.02 45.75 23.17
N LEU A 5 12.85 44.63 23.87
CA LEU A 5 11.63 43.81 23.85
C LEU A 5 11.94 42.54 24.67
N GLN A 6 11.67 42.57 25.98
CA GLN A 6 11.76 41.40 26.85
C GLN A 6 10.36 41.17 27.45
N ARG A 7 9.60 40.31 26.76
CA ARG A 7 8.32 39.65 27.09
C ARG A 7 7.87 39.05 25.76
N GLN A 8 7.83 37.75 25.49
CA GLN A 8 7.59 36.60 26.35
C GLN A 8 8.47 35.45 25.84
N LEU A 9 9.49 35.12 26.60
CA LEU A 9 10.08 33.78 26.56
C LEU A 9 9.39 33.00 27.67
N ASN A 10 8.75 31.91 27.27
CA ASN A 10 8.66 30.65 28.00
C ASN A 10 8.40 30.74 29.51
N ALA A 11 7.13 30.63 29.89
CA ALA A 11 6.74 29.84 31.06
C ALA A 11 5.25 29.50 30.97
N ASP A 12 4.98 28.24 31.31
CA ASP A 12 3.70 27.60 31.59
C ASP A 12 2.86 27.19 30.36
N GLY A 13 2.57 25.91 30.11
CA GLY A 13 2.60 24.77 31.02
C GLY A 13 1.24 24.08 30.98
N ASP A 14 1.23 22.92 30.34
CA ASP A 14 0.36 21.77 30.64
C ASP A 14 -1.07 21.67 30.07
N ALA A 15 -1.41 20.40 29.78
CA ALA A 15 -2.72 19.80 29.54
C ALA A 15 -3.51 20.20 28.28
N GLY A 16 -3.23 19.48 27.18
CA GLY A 16 -4.13 19.44 26.04
C GLY A 16 -3.65 18.51 24.96
N ARG A 17 -3.61 17.21 25.25
CA ARG A 17 -3.39 16.12 24.29
C ARG A 17 -4.40 16.26 23.15
N ARG A 18 -4.05 16.98 22.09
CA ARG A 18 -4.84 17.05 20.86
C ARG A 18 -4.58 15.76 20.09
N ILE A 19 -5.41 14.76 20.36
CA ILE A 19 -5.64 13.68 19.42
C ILE A 19 -6.32 14.35 18.21
N THR A 20 -5.53 14.67 17.19
CA THR A 20 -6.11 14.98 15.88
C THR A 20 -6.46 13.64 15.26
N ASP A 21 -7.74 13.27 15.33
CA ASP A 21 -8.28 12.22 14.46
C ASP A 21 -7.90 12.55 13.02
N PRO A 22 -7.16 11.68 12.31
CA PRO A 22 -6.99 11.85 10.88
C PRO A 22 -8.31 11.42 10.23
N THR A 23 -9.28 12.32 10.22
CA THR A 23 -10.46 12.18 9.37
C THR A 23 -9.96 12.18 7.94
N ALA A 24 -9.94 10.99 7.33
CA ALA A 24 -9.69 10.83 5.91
C ALA A 24 -10.84 11.51 5.16
N GLY A 25 -10.67 12.80 4.89
CA GLY A 25 -11.53 13.56 3.99
C GLY A 25 -11.60 12.88 2.62
N PRO A 26 -12.57 13.28 1.77
CA PRO A 26 -12.82 12.60 0.50
C PRO A 26 -11.51 12.51 -0.28
N LEU A 27 -11.10 11.26 -0.58
CA LEU A 27 -9.90 10.96 -1.39
C LEU A 27 -9.97 11.62 -2.79
N PHE A 28 -11.14 12.17 -3.13
CA PHE A 28 -11.53 12.77 -4.39
C PHE A 28 -12.15 14.15 -4.11
N SER A 29 -11.34 15.12 -3.67
CA SER A 29 -11.74 16.53 -3.69
C SER A 29 -11.36 17.12 -5.04
N GLY A 30 -12.35 17.38 -5.89
CA GLY A 30 -12.21 17.83 -7.28
C GLY A 30 -11.61 19.22 -7.46
N GLN A 31 -10.30 19.37 -7.23
CA GLN A 31 -9.50 20.45 -7.78
C GLN A 31 -8.17 19.90 -8.27
N THR A 32 -8.10 19.66 -9.57
CA THR A 32 -6.88 19.43 -10.35
C THR A 32 -6.26 20.79 -10.66
N ASN A 33 -5.04 21.05 -10.17
CA ASN A 33 -4.22 22.13 -10.72
C ASN A 33 -3.34 21.53 -11.83
N ASP A 34 -3.50 22.11 -13.02
CA ASP A 34 -2.70 22.06 -14.25
C ASP A 34 -1.87 20.79 -14.55
N GLY A 35 -2.35 20.05 -15.55
CA GLY A 35 -1.49 19.69 -16.67
C GLY A 35 -1.16 18.21 -16.88
N ASP A 36 -1.27 17.36 -15.86
CA ASP A 36 -1.09 15.91 -16.00
C ASP A 36 -2.12 15.16 -15.17
N GLU A 37 -3.08 14.50 -15.84
CA GLU A 37 -3.92 13.48 -15.21
C GLU A 37 -3.02 12.30 -14.83
N ALA A 38 -2.51 12.29 -13.60
CA ALA A 38 -1.67 11.19 -13.12
C ALA A 38 -2.45 9.87 -13.20
N SER A 39 -2.07 8.99 -14.12
CA SER A 39 -2.60 7.64 -14.28
C SER A 39 -1.67 6.62 -13.61
N GLY A 40 -2.24 5.49 -13.20
CA GLY A 40 -1.45 4.37 -12.71
C GLY A 40 -2.19 3.05 -12.78
N THR A 41 -1.41 1.99 -12.86
CA THR A 41 -1.88 0.61 -12.94
C THR A 41 -1.58 -0.08 -11.62
N ILE A 42 -2.62 -0.57 -10.94
CA ILE A 42 -2.46 -1.59 -9.90
C ILE A 42 -2.17 -2.90 -10.61
N TYR A 43 -1.12 -3.58 -10.20
CA TYR A 43 -0.79 -4.92 -10.68
C TYR A 43 -0.77 -5.91 -9.51
N VAL A 44 -1.30 -7.11 -9.77
CA VAL A 44 -1.32 -8.21 -8.82
C VAL A 44 -0.51 -9.35 -9.40
N LEU A 45 0.45 -9.84 -8.61
CA LEU A 45 1.39 -10.86 -9.04
C LEU A 45 1.31 -12.10 -8.15
N ARG A 46 1.61 -13.23 -8.75
CA ARG A 46 1.82 -14.51 -8.08
C ARG A 46 3.28 -14.91 -8.19
N SER A 47 3.89 -15.36 -7.09
CA SER A 47 5.31 -15.78 -7.10
C SER A 47 5.50 -17.23 -7.51
N GLN A 48 6.53 -17.50 -8.31
CA GLN A 48 7.03 -18.85 -8.58
C GLN A 48 8.13 -19.29 -7.59
N SER A 49 8.29 -18.59 -6.46
CA SER A 49 9.30 -18.94 -5.44
C SER A 49 9.02 -20.31 -4.80
N ASN A 50 10.08 -21.07 -4.54
CA ASN A 50 10.01 -22.36 -3.83
C ASN A 50 10.03 -22.19 -2.30
N HIS A 51 9.98 -20.96 -1.77
CA HIS A 51 9.87 -20.75 -0.34
C HIS A 51 8.61 -21.46 0.20
N PRO A 52 8.69 -22.28 1.27
CA PRO A 52 7.58 -23.15 1.70
C PRO A 52 6.24 -22.43 1.84
N MET A 53 6.24 -21.30 2.57
CA MET A 53 5.04 -20.49 2.79
C MET A 53 4.44 -19.91 1.50
N VAL A 54 5.26 -19.64 0.46
CA VAL A 54 4.76 -19.21 -0.85
C VAL A 54 4.23 -20.39 -1.65
N ALA A 55 4.97 -21.51 -1.63
CA ALA A 55 4.64 -22.69 -2.41
C ALA A 55 3.33 -23.35 -1.96
N GLU A 56 3.10 -23.41 -0.65
CA GLU A 56 1.90 -23.98 -0.02
C GLU A 56 0.67 -23.08 -0.20
N ASN A 57 0.85 -21.77 -0.32
CA ASN A 57 -0.24 -20.78 -0.32
C ASN A 57 -0.30 -19.96 -1.62
N ARG A 58 0.19 -20.52 -2.74
CA ARG A 58 0.39 -19.78 -4.00
C ARG A 58 -0.87 -19.13 -4.57
N GLU A 59 -2.06 -19.68 -4.28
CA GLU A 59 -3.35 -19.11 -4.71
C GLU A 59 -3.81 -17.93 -3.83
N LEU A 60 -3.20 -17.73 -2.66
CA LEU A 60 -3.57 -16.69 -1.69
C LEU A 60 -2.45 -15.66 -1.49
N VAL A 61 -1.20 -16.03 -1.77
CA VAL A 61 -0.04 -15.13 -1.67
C VAL A 61 0.06 -14.28 -2.93
N HIS A 62 -0.28 -13.01 -2.79
CA HIS A 62 -0.25 -12.05 -3.87
C HIS A 62 0.67 -10.88 -3.53
N LYS A 63 1.47 -10.47 -4.50
CA LYS A 63 2.11 -9.16 -4.48
C LYS A 63 1.18 -8.14 -5.12
N ILE A 64 0.92 -7.06 -4.40
CA ILE A 64 0.17 -5.92 -4.92
C ILE A 64 1.18 -4.79 -5.14
N GLY A 65 1.02 -4.01 -6.19
CA GLY A 65 1.85 -2.83 -6.41
C GLY A 65 1.22 -1.87 -7.39
N VAL A 66 1.79 -0.66 -7.47
CA VAL A 66 1.33 0.38 -8.40
C VAL A 66 2.48 0.80 -9.31
N THR A 67 2.18 1.10 -10.56
CA THR A 67 3.17 1.64 -11.50
C THR A 67 2.53 2.58 -12.51
N SER A 68 3.33 3.51 -13.05
CA SER A 68 2.96 4.36 -14.20
C SER A 68 3.57 3.85 -15.51
N ASN A 69 4.43 2.83 -15.44
CA ASN A 69 5.03 2.17 -16.61
C ASN A 69 4.23 0.90 -16.93
N SER A 70 4.51 0.27 -18.07
CA SER A 70 4.01 -1.08 -18.35
C SER A 70 4.43 -2.06 -17.24
N VAL A 71 3.50 -2.92 -16.81
CA VAL A 71 3.72 -3.89 -15.72
C VAL A 71 4.91 -4.80 -16.02
N GLU A 72 5.06 -5.21 -17.28
CA GLU A 72 6.14 -6.08 -17.78
C GLU A 72 7.52 -5.46 -17.51
N LYS A 73 7.66 -4.14 -17.71
CA LYS A 73 8.90 -3.42 -17.39
C LYS A 73 9.15 -3.34 -15.89
N ARG A 74 8.09 -3.21 -15.08
CA ARG A 74 8.23 -3.13 -13.61
C ARG A 74 8.71 -4.44 -13.00
N ILE A 75 8.27 -5.57 -13.57
CA ILE A 75 8.61 -6.92 -13.12
C ILE A 75 9.82 -7.53 -13.85
N ALA A 76 10.40 -6.81 -14.82
CA ALA A 76 11.57 -7.28 -15.53
C ALA A 76 12.71 -7.61 -14.56
N GLY A 77 13.23 -8.83 -14.66
CA GLY A 77 14.29 -9.32 -13.76
C GLY A 77 13.82 -9.56 -12.32
N ALA A 78 12.53 -9.84 -12.08
CA ALA A 78 11.99 -10.20 -10.77
C ALA A 78 12.82 -11.27 -10.05
N GLN A 79 13.31 -12.28 -10.77
CA GLN A 79 14.12 -13.37 -10.21
C GLN A 79 15.47 -12.92 -9.61
N LEU A 80 15.92 -11.69 -9.88
CA LEU A 80 17.15 -11.12 -9.35
C LEU A 80 16.91 -10.09 -8.24
N GLN A 81 15.65 -9.87 -7.87
CA GLN A 81 15.22 -8.82 -6.96
C GLN A 81 14.57 -9.42 -5.72
N THR A 82 15.08 -9.04 -4.54
CA THR A 82 14.60 -9.55 -3.26
C THR A 82 13.15 -9.16 -2.98
N THR A 83 12.70 -8.01 -3.47
CA THR A 83 11.29 -7.54 -3.41
C THR A 83 10.31 -8.46 -4.15
N PHE A 84 10.80 -9.27 -5.08
CA PHE A 84 10.04 -10.29 -5.81
C PHE A 84 10.39 -11.72 -5.36
N LEU A 85 10.92 -11.86 -4.14
CA LEU A 85 11.26 -13.16 -3.53
C LEU A 85 12.32 -13.93 -4.33
N MET A 86 13.15 -13.21 -5.10
CA MET A 86 14.21 -13.79 -5.95
C MET A 86 13.65 -14.87 -6.92
N ALA A 87 12.40 -14.70 -7.36
CA ALA A 87 11.72 -15.64 -8.24
C ALA A 87 11.02 -14.93 -9.41
N LYS A 88 10.68 -15.71 -10.44
CA LYS A 88 9.77 -15.26 -11.49
C LYS A 88 8.37 -15.02 -10.91
N VAL A 89 7.60 -14.19 -11.60
CA VAL A 89 6.25 -13.82 -11.18
C VAL A 89 5.31 -13.85 -12.38
N ASP A 90 4.06 -14.24 -12.12
CA ASP A 90 2.98 -14.23 -13.08
C ASP A 90 2.06 -13.04 -12.79
N ILE A 91 1.65 -12.32 -13.83
CA ILE A 91 0.63 -11.27 -13.72
C ILE A 91 -0.72 -11.96 -13.65
N VAL A 92 -1.43 -11.82 -12.53
CA VAL A 92 -2.75 -12.44 -12.35
C VAL A 92 -3.90 -11.45 -12.47
N ALA A 93 -3.65 -10.16 -12.24
CA ALA A 93 -4.61 -9.09 -12.51
C ALA A 93 -3.92 -7.74 -12.71
N THR A 94 -4.57 -6.86 -13.46
CA THR A 94 -4.17 -5.47 -13.68
C THR A 94 -5.39 -4.56 -13.69
N TYR A 95 -5.32 -3.42 -13.02
CA TYR A 95 -6.39 -2.44 -12.95
C TYR A 95 -5.85 -1.06 -13.26
N GLU A 96 -6.32 -0.45 -14.34
CA GLU A 96 -5.98 0.93 -14.70
C GLU A 96 -6.85 1.92 -13.93
N LEU A 97 -6.21 2.96 -13.42
CA LEU A 97 -6.84 4.05 -12.70
C LEU A 97 -6.35 5.38 -13.27
N TYR A 98 -7.28 6.31 -13.43
CA TYR A 98 -7.02 7.66 -13.92
C TYR A 98 -7.23 8.66 -12.79
N ASN A 99 -6.57 9.82 -12.86
CA ASN A 99 -6.69 10.89 -11.87
C ASN A 99 -6.34 10.46 -10.43
N ILE A 100 -5.30 9.64 -10.29
CA ILE A 100 -4.87 9.11 -8.99
C ILE A 100 -3.50 9.63 -8.56
N ASN A 101 -3.36 9.87 -7.24
CA ASN A 101 -2.06 10.05 -6.63
C ASN A 101 -1.46 8.68 -6.29
N ARG A 102 -0.47 8.23 -7.07
CA ARG A 102 0.20 6.92 -6.90
C ARG A 102 0.67 6.65 -5.47
N THR A 103 1.37 7.61 -4.87
CA THR A 103 1.90 7.45 -3.51
C THR A 103 0.79 7.29 -2.48
N LYS A 104 -0.33 8.02 -2.63
CA LYS A 104 -1.49 7.83 -1.75
C LYS A 104 -2.14 6.46 -1.96
N LEU A 105 -2.22 5.99 -3.21
CA LEU A 105 -2.80 4.68 -3.53
C LEU A 105 -1.96 3.53 -2.96
N GLU A 106 -0.64 3.56 -3.13
CA GLU A 106 0.28 2.58 -2.54
C GLU A 106 0.11 2.51 -1.01
N ASN A 107 0.15 3.66 -0.35
CA ASN A 107 -0.06 3.74 1.11
C ASN A 107 -1.44 3.24 1.55
N LEU A 108 -2.47 3.46 0.74
CA LEU A 108 -3.82 3.00 1.00
C LEU A 108 -3.91 1.47 0.91
N LEU A 109 -3.40 0.88 -0.17
CA LEU A 109 -3.35 -0.58 -0.36
C LEU A 109 -2.58 -1.26 0.78
N HIS A 110 -1.42 -0.72 1.12
CA HIS A 110 -0.64 -1.18 2.27
C HIS A 110 -1.43 -1.15 3.57
N ARG A 111 -2.17 -0.07 3.84
CA ARG A 111 -2.97 0.05 5.07
C ARG A 111 -4.14 -0.92 5.10
N ILE A 112 -4.83 -1.13 3.97
CA ILE A 112 -5.99 -2.01 3.88
C ILE A 112 -5.57 -3.46 4.17
N PHE A 113 -4.47 -3.91 3.59
CA PHE A 113 -4.00 -5.29 3.68
C PHE A 113 -2.91 -5.52 4.74
N ALA A 114 -2.61 -4.53 5.59
CA ALA A 114 -1.57 -4.61 6.60
C ALA A 114 -1.73 -5.82 7.53
N SER A 115 -2.97 -6.18 7.89
CA SER A 115 -3.29 -7.35 8.72
C SER A 115 -2.96 -8.69 8.07
N ALA A 116 -2.75 -8.71 6.75
CA ALA A 116 -2.46 -9.88 5.94
C ALA A 116 -1.05 -9.87 5.36
N GLN A 117 -0.20 -8.92 5.77
CA GLN A 117 1.16 -8.81 5.25
C GLN A 117 1.96 -10.07 5.57
N LEU A 118 2.66 -10.56 4.55
CA LEU A 118 3.46 -11.77 4.63
C LEU A 118 4.76 -11.51 5.40
N ASP A 119 4.96 -12.18 6.53
CA ASP A 119 6.22 -12.10 7.29
C ASP A 119 7.24 -13.12 6.74
N ILE A 120 7.93 -12.71 5.67
CA ILE A 120 8.94 -13.53 4.99
C ILE A 120 10.28 -12.78 4.91
N GLU A 121 11.36 -13.46 5.28
CA GLU A 121 12.73 -12.96 5.11
C GLU A 121 13.39 -13.65 3.93
N ILE A 122 13.92 -12.85 3.01
CA ILE A 122 14.71 -13.33 1.87
C ILE A 122 16.09 -12.70 1.93
N PRO A 123 17.17 -13.48 1.86
CA PRO A 123 18.52 -12.93 1.81
C PRO A 123 18.76 -12.18 0.50
N ASP A 124 19.43 -11.04 0.58
CA ASP A 124 19.98 -10.35 -0.59
C ASP A 124 21.21 -11.10 -1.13
N ARG A 125 21.82 -10.54 -2.19
CA ARG A 125 23.02 -11.11 -2.83
C ARG A 125 24.26 -11.16 -1.92
N PHE A 126 24.23 -10.47 -0.78
CA PHE A 126 25.29 -10.44 0.23
C PHE A 126 24.91 -11.22 1.50
N GLY A 127 23.77 -11.94 1.48
CA GLY A 127 23.27 -12.72 2.60
C GLY A 127 22.56 -11.90 3.68
N ARG A 128 22.28 -10.61 3.45
CA ARG A 128 21.54 -9.78 4.42
C ARG A 128 20.04 -10.04 4.29
N PRO A 129 19.32 -10.31 5.39
CA PRO A 129 17.89 -10.55 5.33
C PRO A 129 17.14 -9.26 4.94
N LEU A 130 16.16 -9.39 4.06
CA LEU A 130 15.24 -8.33 3.69
C LEU A 130 13.81 -8.86 3.76
N LYS A 131 12.90 -8.04 4.29
CA LYS A 131 11.45 -8.32 4.37
C LYS A 131 10.69 -7.50 3.32
N PRO A 132 10.18 -8.12 2.25
CA PRO A 132 9.33 -7.44 1.27
C PRO A 132 7.96 -7.09 1.89
N GLN A 133 7.57 -5.82 1.85
CA GLN A 133 6.33 -5.35 2.49
C GLN A 133 5.07 -5.48 1.62
N GLU A 134 5.25 -5.80 0.35
CA GLU A 134 4.21 -5.71 -0.67
C GLU A 134 3.54 -7.06 -0.97
N TRP A 135 3.78 -8.07 -0.13
CA TRP A 135 3.22 -9.42 -0.28
C TRP A 135 2.18 -9.64 0.82
N PHE A 136 1.03 -10.17 0.42
CA PHE A 136 -0.13 -10.33 1.29
C PHE A 136 -0.79 -11.70 1.10
N LEU A 137 -1.35 -12.24 2.18
CA LEU A 137 -2.21 -13.43 2.17
C LEU A 137 -3.68 -13.00 1.96
N VAL A 138 -4.02 -12.66 0.72
CA VAL A 138 -5.32 -12.09 0.36
C VAL A 138 -5.83 -12.76 -0.92
N PRO A 139 -7.05 -13.32 -0.95
CA PRO A 139 -7.64 -13.88 -2.17
C PRO A 139 -7.83 -12.82 -3.26
N LEU A 140 -7.73 -13.22 -4.52
CA LEU A 140 -7.83 -12.31 -5.66
C LEU A 140 -9.17 -11.54 -5.71
N PHE A 141 -10.28 -12.20 -5.37
CA PHE A 141 -11.61 -11.57 -5.37
C PHE A 141 -11.72 -10.42 -4.36
N VAL A 142 -10.98 -10.47 -3.24
CA VAL A 142 -10.96 -9.40 -2.24
C VAL A 142 -10.14 -8.21 -2.75
N ILE A 143 -9.06 -8.48 -3.50
CA ILE A 143 -8.26 -7.44 -4.14
C ILE A 143 -9.12 -6.72 -5.19
N GLU A 144 -9.88 -7.47 -5.98
CA GLU A 144 -10.85 -6.92 -6.94
C GLU A 144 -11.90 -6.04 -6.25
N GLU A 145 -12.53 -6.53 -5.17
CA GLU A 145 -13.48 -5.73 -4.39
C GLU A 145 -12.82 -4.45 -3.85
N ALA A 146 -11.61 -4.54 -3.29
CA ALA A 146 -10.91 -3.37 -2.77
C ALA A 146 -10.65 -2.33 -3.86
N VAL A 147 -10.31 -2.75 -5.08
CA VAL A 147 -10.10 -1.86 -6.22
C VAL A 147 -11.41 -1.16 -6.62
N GLU A 148 -12.53 -1.88 -6.66
CA GLU A 148 -13.84 -1.27 -6.96
C GLU A 148 -14.24 -0.23 -5.89
N ARG A 149 -14.00 -0.54 -4.61
CA ARG A 149 -14.22 0.40 -3.50
C ARG A 149 -13.28 1.59 -3.51
N ILE A 150 -12.09 1.45 -4.10
CA ILE A 150 -11.16 2.57 -4.31
C ILE A 150 -11.73 3.48 -5.40
N LYS A 151 -12.23 2.92 -6.51
CA LYS A 151 -12.82 3.67 -7.62
C LYS A 151 -14.07 4.44 -7.21
N ASP A 152 -14.95 3.84 -6.41
CA ASP A 152 -16.17 4.49 -5.92
C ASP A 152 -15.92 5.39 -4.67
N GLY A 153 -14.71 5.34 -4.12
CA GLY A 153 -14.26 6.11 -2.98
C GLY A 153 -14.82 5.70 -1.62
N THR A 154 -15.44 4.53 -1.52
CA THR A 154 -16.02 4.00 -0.27
C THR A 154 -15.04 3.17 0.56
N ILE A 155 -13.87 2.82 0.03
CA ILE A 155 -12.85 1.97 0.67
C ILE A 155 -12.42 2.45 2.07
N SER A 156 -12.52 3.74 2.37
CA SER A 156 -12.19 4.28 3.69
C SER A 156 -13.03 3.67 4.81
N ARG A 157 -14.25 3.23 4.49
CA ARG A 157 -15.21 2.58 5.39
C ARG A 157 -14.92 1.10 5.63
N TYR A 158 -13.93 0.53 4.94
CA TYR A 158 -13.66 -0.91 4.97
C TYR A 158 -12.27 -1.22 5.53
N THR A 159 -12.16 -2.38 6.16
CA THR A 159 -10.90 -3.00 6.57
C THR A 159 -10.88 -4.46 6.15
N TYR A 160 -9.70 -4.98 5.83
CA TYR A 160 -9.56 -6.40 5.55
C TYR A 160 -9.56 -7.20 6.86
N ASN A 161 -10.41 -8.23 6.92
CA ASN A 161 -10.43 -9.22 7.99
C ASN A 161 -9.85 -10.56 7.46
N PRO A 162 -8.68 -10.99 7.96
CA PRO A 162 -8.08 -12.28 7.59
C PRO A 162 -8.96 -13.49 7.96
N ASP A 163 -9.72 -13.42 9.06
CA ASP A 163 -10.52 -14.56 9.55
C ASP A 163 -11.70 -14.87 8.62
N SER A 164 -12.31 -13.83 8.04
CA SER A 164 -13.40 -13.97 7.07
C SER A 164 -12.93 -13.91 5.62
N ALA A 165 -11.61 -13.73 5.39
CA ALA A 165 -11.01 -13.50 4.09
C ALA A 165 -11.79 -12.49 3.23
N GLY A 166 -12.11 -11.32 3.80
CA GLY A 166 -12.99 -10.34 3.15
C GLY A 166 -12.89 -8.93 3.72
N LEU A 167 -13.49 -7.97 3.00
CA LEU A 167 -13.64 -6.59 3.47
C LEU A 167 -14.87 -6.46 4.37
N ILE A 168 -14.68 -5.93 5.56
CA ILE A 168 -15.74 -5.63 6.53
C ILE A 168 -15.79 -4.13 6.80
N LEU A 169 -16.95 -3.64 7.24
CA LEU A 169 -17.07 -2.24 7.68
C LEU A 169 -16.15 -1.99 8.88
N ARG A 170 -15.46 -0.85 8.87
CA ARG A 170 -14.72 -0.36 10.03
C ARG A 170 -15.70 0.04 11.12
N GLU A 171 -15.47 -0.47 12.32
CA GLU A 171 -16.10 -0.01 13.56
C GLU A 171 -15.54 1.34 14.03
#